data_AF-A0A925ACW2-F1
#
_entry.id   AF-A0A925ACW2-F1
#
_cell.length_a   1.000
_cell.length_b   1.000
_cell.length_c   1.000
_cell.angle_alpha   90.00
_cell.angle_beta   90.00
_cell.angle_gamma   90.00
#
_symmetry.space_group_name_H-M   'P 1'
#
loop_
_entity.id
_entity.type
_entity.pdbx_description
1 polymer ?
#
loop_
_entity_poly.entity_id
_entity_poly.type
_entity_poly.pdbx_seq_one_letter_code
_entity_poly.pdbx_strand_id
1 'polypeptide(L)'
;LVADYQRWDMHGGVLGLPDAYRKYLSRSERAFHLEGGRRVRTGILPEFEVFFDTYATPDVRIKDVVSEDFQKAILLFRQRFQEISREKEIYFSIIGDKIYIALRQDRDLLEPSLFTNNTSYEVVHEFYEDLRLLLELVMEVDAMN
;
A
#
# COMPACT_ATOMS: atom_id res chain seq x y z
N LEU A 1 1.67 9.15 30.40
CA LEU A 1 1.80 7.73 30.08
C LEU A 1 2.27 7.66 28.64
N VAL A 2 3.59 7.75 28.45
CA VAL A 2 4.24 7.51 27.15
C VAL A 2 4.35 6.00 27.09
N ALA A 3 3.56 5.37 26.22
CA ALA A 3 3.64 3.93 26.02
C ALA A 3 4.89 3.66 25.18
N ASP A 4 5.88 3.05 25.79
CA ASP A 4 7.00 2.39 25.11
C ASP A 4 6.43 1.43 24.06
N TYR A 5 6.49 1.82 22.78
CA TYR A 5 6.24 0.91 21.67
C TYR A 5 7.50 0.06 21.49
N GLN A 6 7.60 -1.00 22.30
CA GLN A 6 8.63 -2.02 22.18
C GLN A 6 8.39 -2.82 20.89
N ARG A 7 8.89 -2.28 19.76
CA ARG A 7 9.28 -3.07 18.59
C ARG A 7 10.32 -4.07 19.06
N TRP A 8 9.97 -5.35 19.21
CA TRP A 8 11.00 -6.37 18.99
C TRP A 8 10.58 -7.59 18.20
N ASP A 9 9.31 -8.00 18.16
CA ASP A 9 8.95 -9.17 17.32
C ASP A 9 7.52 -9.06 16.81
N MET A 10 7.26 -8.18 15.82
CA MET A 10 6.00 -8.33 15.07
C MET A 10 6.10 -9.64 14.29
N HIS A 11 5.40 -10.66 14.77
CA HIS A 11 5.20 -11.90 14.05
C HIS A 11 3.92 -11.77 13.21
N GLY A 12 3.98 -12.31 11.99
CA GLY A 12 2.86 -12.33 11.08
C GLY A 12 2.86 -11.19 10.07
N GLY A 13 1.70 -10.95 9.47
CA GLY A 13 1.54 -9.90 8.49
C GLY A 13 0.12 -9.46 8.23
N VAL A 14 0.03 -8.37 7.49
CA VAL A 14 -1.20 -7.80 6.94
C VAL A 14 -1.05 -7.68 5.43
N LEU A 15 -2.12 -7.93 4.70
CA LEU A 15 -2.18 -7.79 3.26
C LEU A 15 -3.41 -6.97 2.88
N GLY A 16 -3.20 -5.84 2.20
CA GLY A 16 -4.25 -5.01 1.65
C GLY A 16 -4.30 -5.12 0.13
N LEU A 17 -5.39 -5.67 -0.39
CA LEU A 17 -5.60 -5.87 -1.82
C LEU A 17 -6.74 -4.99 -2.35
N PRO A 18 -6.52 -4.21 -3.42
CA PRO A 18 -7.57 -3.39 -4.03
C PRO A 18 -8.62 -4.27 -4.73
N ASP A 19 -9.91 -4.01 -4.48
CA ASP A 19 -11.01 -4.84 -4.99
C ASP A 19 -11.13 -4.79 -6.53
N ALA A 20 -10.74 -3.66 -7.14
CA ALA A 20 -10.82 -3.43 -8.60
C ALA A 20 -10.14 -4.53 -9.44
N TYR A 21 -9.16 -5.24 -8.88
CA TYR A 21 -8.39 -6.28 -9.59
C TYR A 21 -8.43 -7.66 -8.92
N ARG A 22 -9.39 -7.92 -8.02
CA ARG A 22 -9.49 -9.16 -7.23
C ARG A 22 -9.28 -10.45 -8.04
N LYS A 23 -9.79 -10.50 -9.29
CA LYS A 23 -9.64 -11.67 -10.19
C LYS A 23 -8.17 -12.05 -10.47
N TYR A 24 -7.26 -11.07 -10.49
CA TYR A 24 -5.84 -11.28 -10.76
C TYR A 24 -5.02 -11.53 -9.49
N LEU A 25 -5.60 -11.32 -8.31
CA LEU A 25 -4.91 -11.37 -7.02
C LEU A 25 -5.10 -12.69 -6.28
N SER A 26 -5.81 -13.64 -6.88
CA SER A 26 -6.07 -14.97 -6.30
C SER A 26 -4.81 -15.72 -5.89
N ARG A 27 -3.67 -15.49 -6.56
CA ARG A 27 -2.38 -16.09 -6.17
C ARG A 27 -1.87 -15.51 -4.86
N SER A 28 -1.86 -14.18 -4.73
CA SER A 28 -1.41 -13.49 -3.52
C SER A 28 -2.32 -13.79 -2.33
N GLU A 29 -3.65 -13.78 -2.54
CA GLU A 29 -4.62 -14.18 -1.53
C GLU A 29 -4.40 -15.63 -1.07
N ARG A 30 -4.26 -16.57 -2.01
CA ARG A 30 -4.02 -17.98 -1.67
C ARG A 30 -2.70 -18.18 -0.93
N ALA A 31 -1.63 -17.51 -1.36
CA ALA A 31 -0.34 -17.57 -0.67
C ALA A 31 -0.47 -17.07 0.77
N PHE A 32 -1.14 -15.93 0.97
CA PHE A 32 -1.37 -15.38 2.30
C PHE A 32 -2.29 -16.25 3.17
N HIS A 33 -3.27 -16.92 2.57
CA HIS A 33 -4.10 -17.91 3.26
C HIS A 33 -3.33 -19.15 3.73
N LEU A 34 -2.30 -19.57 2.99
CA LEU A 34 -1.42 -20.68 3.39
C LEU A 34 -0.59 -20.32 4.63
N GLU A 35 -0.22 -19.05 4.77
CA GLU A 35 0.42 -18.49 5.98
C GLU A 35 -0.59 -18.27 7.14
N GLY A 36 -1.83 -18.74 7.01
CA GLY A 36 -2.87 -18.60 8.04
C GLY A 36 -3.62 -17.27 8.01
N GLY A 37 -3.31 -16.39 7.05
CA GLY A 37 -4.00 -15.12 6.86
C GLY A 37 -5.51 -15.29 6.63
N ARG A 38 -6.34 -14.41 7.19
CA ARG A 38 -7.79 -14.39 6.97
C ARG A 38 -8.27 -12.97 6.81
N ARG A 39 -9.36 -12.79 6.08
CA ARG A 39 -9.97 -11.47 5.89
C ARG A 39 -10.42 -10.90 7.23
N VAL A 40 -10.07 -9.65 7.49
CA VAL A 40 -10.48 -8.90 8.68
C VAL A 40 -11.35 -7.71 8.29
N ARG A 41 -12.19 -7.30 9.23
CA ARG A 41 -13.06 -6.12 9.12
C ARG A 41 -13.01 -5.25 10.38
N THR A 42 -12.84 -5.89 11.54
CA THR A 42 -12.69 -5.20 12.81
C THR A 42 -11.42 -4.35 12.82
N GLY A 43 -11.56 -3.06 13.11
CA GLY A 43 -10.44 -2.11 13.12
C GLY A 43 -10.14 -1.51 11.74
N ILE A 44 -10.90 -1.87 10.71
CA ILE A 44 -10.81 -1.26 9.37
C ILE A 44 -11.91 -0.21 9.23
N LEU A 45 -11.54 0.96 8.73
CA LEU A 45 -12.45 2.08 8.48
C LEU A 45 -13.41 1.71 7.34
N PRO A 46 -14.70 2.10 7.41
CA PRO A 46 -15.66 1.83 6.34
C PRO A 46 -15.20 2.32 4.96
N GLU A 47 -14.62 3.52 4.90
CA GLU A 47 -14.05 4.11 3.68
C GLU A 47 -12.85 3.33 3.14
N PHE A 48 -12.12 2.61 4.00
CA PHE A 48 -11.00 1.77 3.61
C PHE A 48 -11.50 0.46 2.99
N GLU A 49 -12.52 -0.16 3.59
CA GLU A 49 -13.14 -1.40 3.09
C GLU A 49 -13.77 -1.24 1.71
N VAL A 50 -14.16 -0.03 1.32
CA VAL A 50 -14.67 0.26 -0.03
C VAL A 50 -13.63 -0.06 -1.11
N PHE A 51 -12.35 0.14 -0.80
CA PHE A 51 -11.28 0.00 -1.78
C PHE A 51 -10.42 -1.24 -1.54
N PHE A 52 -10.22 -1.64 -0.28
CA PHE A 52 -9.30 -2.71 0.09
C PHE A 52 -9.99 -3.87 0.82
N ASP A 53 -9.73 -5.08 0.32
CA ASP A 53 -9.83 -6.27 1.16
C ASP A 53 -8.58 -6.39 2.02
N THR A 54 -8.77 -6.34 3.33
CA THR A 54 -7.67 -6.50 4.29
C THR A 54 -7.66 -7.91 4.86
N TYR A 55 -6.50 -8.54 4.85
CA TYR A 55 -6.25 -9.86 5.43
C TYR A 55 -5.15 -9.75 6.46
N ALA A 56 -5.21 -10.54 7.53
CA ALA A 56 -4.12 -10.63 8.49
C ALA A 56 -3.95 -12.03 9.05
N THR A 57 -2.72 -12.33 9.47
CA THR A 57 -2.41 -13.56 10.19
C THR A 57 -2.89 -13.47 11.65
N PRO A 58 -3.09 -14.61 12.34
CA PRO A 58 -3.74 -14.63 13.66
C PRO A 58 -2.97 -13.94 14.79
N ASP A 59 -1.66 -13.78 14.63
CA ASP A 59 -0.71 -13.18 15.56
C ASP A 59 -0.66 -11.64 15.47
N VAL A 60 -1.30 -11.04 14.47
CA VAL A 60 -1.33 -9.60 14.29
C VAL A 60 -2.49 -8.93 15.03
N ARG A 61 -2.18 -7.92 15.83
CA ARG A 61 -3.17 -6.98 16.37
C ARG A 61 -3.40 -5.87 15.35
N ILE A 62 -4.46 -6.00 14.53
CA ILE A 62 -4.77 -5.09 13.41
C ILE A 62 -4.64 -3.60 13.76
N LYS A 63 -5.21 -3.17 14.88
CA LYS A 63 -5.23 -1.75 15.27
C LYS A 63 -3.84 -1.16 15.51
N ASP A 64 -2.86 -2.00 15.84
CA ASP A 64 -1.50 -1.57 16.14
C ASP A 64 -0.64 -1.45 14.88
N VAL A 65 -1.07 -2.11 13.79
CA VAL A 65 -0.30 -2.26 12.53
C VAL A 65 -0.95 -1.45 11.41
N VAL A 66 -2.28 -1.46 11.34
CA VAL A 66 -3.10 -0.72 10.39
C VAL A 66 -3.99 0.22 11.19
N SER A 67 -3.34 1.19 11.84
CA SER A 67 -4.02 2.24 12.62
C SER A 67 -4.96 3.07 11.72
N GLU A 68 -5.86 3.84 12.34
CA GLU A 68 -6.75 4.72 11.57
C GLU A 68 -5.97 5.74 10.74
N ASP A 69 -4.86 6.24 11.26
CA ASP A 69 -4.04 7.24 10.56
C ASP A 69 -3.27 6.62 9.39
N PHE A 70 -2.76 5.39 9.55
CA PHE A 70 -2.18 4.64 8.44
C PHE A 70 -3.20 4.41 7.32
N GLN A 71 -4.43 4.01 7.68
CA GLN A 71 -5.50 3.80 6.69
C GLN A 71 -5.83 5.09 5.93
N LYS A 72 -5.90 6.23 6.61
CA LYS A 72 -6.12 7.54 5.98
C LYS A 72 -4.96 7.94 5.07
N ALA A 73 -3.71 7.74 5.50
CA ALA A 73 -2.52 8.00 4.70
C ALA A 73 -2.52 7.19 3.40
N ILE A 74 -2.83 5.89 3.48
CA ILE A 74 -2.94 5.01 2.31
C ILE A 74 -4.08 5.45 1.36
N LEU A 75 -5.24 5.84 1.90
CA LEU A 75 -6.35 6.34 1.07
C LEU A 75 -6.02 7.66 0.39
N LEU A 76 -5.38 8.59 1.10
CA LEU A 76 -4.95 9.87 0.56
C LEU A 76 -3.90 9.68 -0.55
N PHE A 77 -2.90 8.84 -0.29
CA PHE A 77 -1.89 8.48 -1.27
C PHE A 77 -2.54 7.84 -2.51
N ARG A 78 -3.43 6.86 -2.34
CA ARG A 78 -4.17 6.23 -3.44
C ARG A 78 -4.93 7.26 -4.27
N GLN A 79 -5.66 8.15 -3.61
CA GLN A 79 -6.45 9.18 -4.28
C GLN A 79 -5.55 10.06 -5.16
N ARG A 80 -4.45 10.59 -4.59
CA ARG A 80 -3.49 11.42 -5.33
C ARG A 80 -2.81 10.68 -6.47
N PHE A 81 -2.44 9.42 -6.23
CA PHE A 81 -1.83 8.56 -7.25
C PHE A 81 -2.79 8.32 -8.43
N GLN A 82 -4.11 8.25 -8.16
CA GLN A 82 -5.15 8.12 -9.19
C GLN A 82 -5.54 9.43 -9.89
N GLU A 83 -5.22 10.59 -9.31
CA GLU A 83 -5.39 11.89 -9.97
C GLU A 83 -4.48 12.02 -11.21
N ILE A 84 -3.33 11.33 -11.20
CA ILE A 84 -2.40 11.24 -12.33
C ILE A 84 -2.97 10.36 -13.45
N SER A 85 -3.47 9.17 -13.10
CA SER A 85 -4.13 8.25 -14.04
C SER A 85 -5.10 7.32 -13.31
N ARG A 86 -6.28 7.07 -13.89
CA ARG A 86 -7.28 6.18 -13.28
C ARG A 86 -6.90 4.70 -13.30
N GLU A 87 -5.91 4.33 -14.09
CA GLU A 87 -5.41 2.94 -14.17
C GLU A 87 -4.35 2.63 -13.10
N LYS A 88 -3.87 3.68 -12.42
CA LYS A 88 -2.96 3.56 -11.29
C LYS A 88 -3.68 2.96 -10.09
N GLU A 89 -2.99 2.05 -9.42
CA GLU A 89 -3.51 1.37 -8.25
C GLU A 89 -2.37 0.95 -7.33
N ILE A 90 -2.68 0.82 -6.04
CA ILE A 90 -1.70 0.49 -5.01
C ILE A 90 -2.07 -0.83 -4.33
N TYR A 91 -1.05 -1.58 -3.95
CA TYR A 91 -1.14 -2.81 -3.19
C TYR A 91 -0.15 -2.69 -2.05
N PHE A 92 -0.49 -3.22 -0.87
CA PHE A 92 0.47 -3.20 0.23
C PHE A 92 0.42 -4.49 1.05
N SER A 93 1.54 -4.79 1.67
CA SER A 93 1.63 -5.76 2.75
C SER A 93 2.54 -5.24 3.84
N ILE A 94 2.29 -5.69 5.06
CA ILE A 94 3.15 -5.46 6.21
C ILE A 94 3.57 -6.84 6.69
N ILE A 95 4.86 -7.14 6.70
CA ILE A 95 5.38 -8.45 7.12
C ILE A 95 6.51 -8.18 8.10
N GLY A 96 6.30 -8.61 9.34
CA GLY A 96 7.16 -8.20 10.44
C GLY A 96 7.24 -6.69 10.57
N ASP A 97 8.46 -6.14 10.56
CA ASP A 97 8.74 -4.71 10.69
C ASP A 97 8.83 -3.97 9.33
N LYS A 98 8.45 -4.63 8.23
CA LYS A 98 8.59 -4.09 6.87
C LYS A 98 7.25 -3.83 6.22
N ILE A 99 7.13 -2.66 5.61
CA ILE A 99 6.01 -2.27 4.77
C ILE A 99 6.46 -2.43 3.32
N TYR A 100 5.72 -3.21 2.55
CA TYR A 100 5.90 -3.38 1.12
C TYR A 100 4.73 -2.70 0.41
N ILE A 101 5.04 -1.84 -0.55
CA ILE A 101 4.05 -1.17 -1.38
C ILE A 101 4.38 -1.48 -2.83
N ALA A 102 3.42 -2.00 -3.57
CA ALA A 102 3.51 -2.18 -5.00
C ALA A 102 2.60 -1.15 -5.68
N LEU A 103 3.15 -0.48 -6.68
CA LEU A 103 2.46 0.52 -7.50
C LEU A 103 2.24 -0.08 -8.88
N ARG A 104 1.00 -0.04 -9.36
CA ARG A 104 0.71 -0.38 -10.75
C ARG A 104 1.06 0.81 -11.63
N GLN A 105 1.85 0.55 -12.66
CA GLN A 105 2.20 1.49 -13.72
C GLN A 105 1.80 0.90 -15.07
N ASP A 106 1.20 1.70 -15.93
CA ASP A 106 0.86 1.38 -17.32
C ASP A 106 2.01 1.74 -18.30
N ARG A 107 3.00 2.51 -17.82
CA ARG A 107 4.15 2.99 -18.57
C ARG A 107 5.46 2.44 -18.03
N ASP A 108 6.40 2.24 -18.93
CA ASP A 108 7.77 1.88 -18.59
C ASP A 108 8.53 3.14 -18.12
N LEU A 109 8.30 3.52 -16.85
CA LEU A 109 8.89 4.74 -16.27
C LEU A 109 10.40 4.60 -16.02
N LEU A 110 10.91 3.37 -15.92
CA LEU A 110 12.32 3.09 -15.61
C LEU A 110 13.21 3.08 -16.86
N GLU A 111 12.63 2.87 -18.04
CA GLU A 111 13.31 2.96 -19.33
C GLU A 111 12.64 4.02 -20.21
N PRO A 112 12.84 5.33 -19.94
CA PRO A 112 12.36 6.36 -20.85
C PRO A 112 13.02 6.16 -22.21
N SER A 113 12.22 5.85 -23.24
CA SER A 113 12.72 5.71 -24.60
C SER A 113 13.34 7.03 -25.04
N LEU A 114 14.66 7.09 -25.12
CA LEU A 114 15.44 8.30 -25.41
C LEU A 114 15.24 8.89 -26.82
N PHE A 115 14.31 8.33 -27.62
CA PHE A 115 14.17 8.63 -29.05
C PHE A 115 12.94 9.49 -29.44
N THR A 116 12.20 10.08 -28.50
CA THR A 116 11.11 11.02 -28.81
C THR A 116 11.11 12.26 -27.91
N ASN A 117 11.43 13.41 -28.51
CA ASN A 117 11.74 14.70 -27.85
C ASN A 117 10.59 15.38 -27.07
N ASN A 118 9.38 14.81 -27.04
CA ASN A 118 8.22 15.41 -26.38
C ASN A 118 7.41 14.39 -25.56
N THR A 119 8.00 13.23 -25.27
CA THR A 119 7.43 12.15 -24.43
C THR A 119 8.29 11.92 -23.19
N SER A 120 9.56 12.33 -23.23
CA SER A 120 10.50 12.15 -22.13
C SER A 120 10.18 13.05 -20.93
N TYR A 121 9.73 14.29 -21.15
CA TYR A 121 9.45 15.22 -20.04
C TYR A 121 8.24 14.75 -19.23
N GLU A 122 7.14 14.40 -19.89
CA GLU A 122 5.90 13.94 -19.25
C GLU A 122 6.15 12.66 -18.46
N VAL A 123 6.91 11.71 -19.03
CA VAL A 123 7.28 10.46 -18.36
C VAL A 123 8.18 10.70 -17.14
N VAL A 124 9.19 11.58 -17.28
CA VAL A 124 10.09 11.92 -16.16
C VAL A 124 9.34 12.70 -15.07
N HIS A 125 8.46 13.61 -15.44
CA HIS A 125 7.64 14.37 -14.49
C HIS A 125 6.67 13.46 -13.74
N GLU A 126 6.00 12.55 -14.45
CA GLU A 126 5.13 11.54 -13.85
C GLU A 126 5.91 10.65 -12.86
N PHE A 127 7.09 10.17 -13.24
CA PHE A 127 7.96 9.39 -12.36
C PHE A 127 8.40 10.19 -11.12
N TYR A 128 8.74 11.47 -11.28
CA TYR A 128 9.09 12.35 -10.17
C TYR A 128 7.92 12.54 -9.20
N GLU A 129 6.71 12.82 -9.70
CA GLU A 129 5.53 12.98 -8.85
C GLU A 129 5.19 11.67 -8.12
N ASP A 130 5.33 10.51 -8.78
CA ASP A 130 5.13 9.20 -8.15
C ASP A 130 6.12 8.96 -7.00
N LEU A 131 7.40 9.28 -7.20
CA LEU A 131 8.41 9.18 -6.13
C LEU A 131 8.14 10.15 -4.98
N ARG A 132 7.75 11.38 -5.30
CA ARG A 132 7.41 12.39 -4.31
C ARG A 132 6.23 11.94 -3.44
N LEU A 133 5.16 11.45 -4.06
CA LEU A 133 4.00 10.93 -3.33
C LEU A 133 4.37 9.73 -2.44
N LEU A 134 5.25 8.84 -2.93
CA LEU A 134 5.73 7.70 -2.14
C LEU A 134 6.56 8.18 -0.93
N LEU A 135 7.41 9.19 -1.12
CA LEU A 135 8.17 9.79 -0.01
C LEU A 135 7.25 10.50 0.99
N GLU A 136 6.21 11.20 0.53
CA GLU A 136 5.18 11.80 1.40
C GLU A 136 4.50 10.72 2.26
N LEU A 137 4.11 9.58 1.67
CA LEU A 137 3.55 8.46 2.41
C LEU A 137 4.53 7.88 3.43
N VAL A 138 5.79 7.69 3.05
CA VAL A 138 6.82 7.18 3.98
C VAL A 138 7.00 8.13 5.16
N MET A 139 7.04 9.44 4.93
CA MET A 139 7.15 10.44 6.02
C MET A 139 5.91 10.43 6.93
N GLU A 140 4.71 10.30 6.36
CA GLU A 140 3.48 10.19 7.15
C GLU A 140 3.49 8.95 8.04
N VAL A 141 3.87 7.80 7.48
CA VAL A 141 3.90 6.53 8.22
C VAL A 141 5.02 6.50 9.26
N ASP A 142 6.18 7.08 8.97
CA ASP A 142 7.29 7.18 9.94
C ASP A 142 6.93 8.11 11.10
N ALA A 143 6.27 9.24 10.84
CA ALA A 143 5.81 10.17 11.89
C ALA A 143 4.74 9.58 12.82
N MET A 144 4.07 8.50 12.42
CA MET A 144 3.10 7.75 13.23
C MET A 144 3.74 6.66 14.09
N ASN A 145 4.99 6.30 13.81
CA ASN A 145 5.77 5.27 14.51
C ASN A 145 6.72 5.86 15.56
#